data_AF-A0A6L5EHQ6-F1
#
_entry.id   AF-A0A6L5EHQ6-F1
#
_cell.length_a   1.000
_cell.length_b   1.000
_cell.length_c   1.000
_cell.angle_alpha   90.00
_cell.angle_beta   90.00
_cell.angle_gamma   90.00
#
_symmetry.space_group_name_H-M   'P 1'
#
loop_
_entity.id
_entity.type
_entity.pdbx_description
1 polymer ?
#
loop_
_entity_poly.entity_id
_entity_poly.type
_entity_poly.pdbx_seq_one_letter_code
_entity_poly.pdbx_strand_id
1 'polypeptide(L)'
;PQVGDYVAQVTSTLSGLETHLNALDAKVGDGDTGSTFAAGARAIAALLQRQQLPLNDLPTLFALIGERLTVVMGGSSGVLMSIFFTAAGQKLEQGASMAEALNAGLGQMKFYGGADEGDRTMIDALQPALAALLAEPDNLQAAFAAAQAGADRTCQSSKAGAGRASYLNSESLLGNMDPGAHAVAMVFKALAER
;
A
#
# COMPACT_ATOMS: atom_id res chain seq x y z
N PRO A 1 20.61 -4.42 8.67
CA PRO A 1 20.04 -3.80 9.90
C PRO A 1 18.88 -2.85 9.58
N GLN A 2 19.11 -1.79 8.81
CA GLN A 2 18.10 -0.74 8.55
C GLN A 2 16.87 -1.23 7.74
N VAL A 3 17.08 -2.05 6.69
CA VAL A 3 15.99 -2.60 5.85
C VAL A 3 15.08 -3.53 6.67
N GLY A 4 15.65 -4.40 7.50
CA GLY A 4 14.88 -5.31 8.35
C GLY A 4 13.94 -4.56 9.30
N ASP A 5 14.41 -3.44 9.86
CA ASP A 5 13.58 -2.62 10.72
C ASP A 5 12.46 -1.90 9.95
N TYR A 6 12.70 -1.47 8.70
CA TYR A 6 11.62 -0.91 7.86
C TYR A 6 10.56 -1.97 7.58
N VAL A 7 10.98 -3.19 7.24
CA VAL A 7 10.04 -4.32 7.07
C VAL A 7 9.27 -4.58 8.36
N ALA A 8 9.93 -4.57 9.52
CA ALA A 8 9.28 -4.76 10.81
C ALA A 8 8.24 -3.65 11.11
N GLN A 9 8.60 -2.38 10.86
CA GLN A 9 7.72 -1.24 11.09
C GLN A 9 6.47 -1.29 10.20
N VAL A 10 6.65 -1.53 8.89
CA VAL A 10 5.54 -1.62 7.93
C VAL A 10 4.62 -2.79 8.27
N THR A 11 5.19 -3.97 8.54
CA THR A 11 4.40 -5.18 8.83
C THR A 11 3.67 -5.08 10.18
N SER A 12 4.29 -4.48 11.20
CA SER A 12 3.64 -4.22 12.49
C SER A 12 2.50 -3.21 12.34
N THR A 13 2.70 -2.13 11.59
CA THR A 13 1.67 -1.12 11.32
C THR A 13 0.45 -1.73 10.66
N LEU A 14 0.63 -2.44 9.54
CA LEU A 14 -0.48 -3.06 8.81
C LEU A 14 -1.20 -4.13 9.62
N SER A 15 -0.46 -4.94 10.40
CA SER A 15 -1.07 -5.95 11.28
C SER A 15 -1.90 -5.32 12.41
N GLY A 16 -1.43 -4.19 12.96
CA GLY A 16 -2.12 -3.48 14.05
C GLY A 16 -3.38 -2.73 13.59
N LEU A 17 -3.48 -2.42 12.30
CA LEU A 17 -4.63 -1.70 11.72
C LEU A 17 -5.81 -2.63 11.35
N GLU A 18 -5.67 -3.95 11.46
CA GLU A 18 -6.64 -4.95 10.99
C GLU A 18 -8.10 -4.61 11.35
N THR A 19 -8.40 -4.46 12.65
CA THR A 19 -9.77 -4.20 13.11
C THR A 19 -10.30 -2.85 12.60
N HIS A 20 -9.44 -1.82 12.57
CA HIS A 20 -9.84 -0.49 12.13
C HIS A 20 -10.14 -0.47 10.63
N LEU A 21 -9.29 -1.09 9.82
CA LEU A 21 -9.46 -1.17 8.38
C LEU A 21 -10.69 -2.01 8.01
N ASN A 22 -10.94 -3.12 8.69
CA ASN A 22 -12.19 -3.88 8.50
C ASN A 22 -13.43 -3.05 8.86
N ALA A 23 -13.35 -2.21 9.90
CA ALA A 23 -14.46 -1.33 10.27
C ALA A 23 -14.71 -0.20 9.26
N LEU A 24 -13.66 0.33 8.62
CA LEU A 24 -13.79 1.27 7.50
C LEU A 24 -14.41 0.56 6.28
N ASP A 25 -13.85 -0.58 5.92
CA ASP A 25 -14.27 -1.35 4.75
C ASP A 25 -15.69 -1.90 4.89
N ALA A 26 -16.14 -2.27 6.09
CA ALA A 26 -17.51 -2.71 6.32
C ALA A 26 -18.57 -1.64 5.98
N LYS A 27 -18.18 -0.36 5.87
CA LYS A 27 -19.07 0.73 5.44
C LYS A 27 -19.11 0.89 3.93
N VAL A 28 -18.04 0.53 3.23
CA VAL A 28 -17.83 0.85 1.80
C VAL A 28 -17.45 -0.36 0.92
N GLY A 29 -17.50 -1.57 1.47
CA GLY A 29 -17.03 -2.82 0.86
C GLY A 29 -17.54 -4.04 1.64
N ASP A 30 -16.76 -5.12 1.69
CA ASP A 30 -17.11 -6.39 2.34
C ASP A 30 -16.48 -6.59 3.72
N GLY A 31 -15.70 -5.62 4.20
CA GLY A 31 -15.20 -5.61 5.58
C GLY A 31 -14.00 -6.51 5.83
N ASP A 32 -13.23 -6.83 4.79
CA ASP A 32 -12.08 -7.75 4.87
C ASP A 32 -10.73 -7.11 4.54
N THR A 33 -10.70 -5.82 4.14
CA THR A 33 -9.46 -5.14 3.72
C THR A 33 -8.38 -5.19 4.80
N GLY A 34 -8.75 -5.00 6.06
CA GLY A 34 -7.83 -5.09 7.19
C GLY A 34 -7.28 -6.50 7.39
N SER A 35 -8.13 -7.51 7.34
CA SER A 35 -7.73 -8.93 7.41
C SER A 35 -6.78 -9.28 6.27
N THR A 36 -7.06 -8.78 5.06
CA THR A 36 -6.26 -9.00 3.86
C THR A 36 -4.86 -8.38 4.00
N PHE A 37 -4.75 -7.12 4.43
CA PHE A 37 -3.45 -6.50 4.70
C PHE A 37 -2.70 -7.17 5.85
N ALA A 38 -3.39 -7.52 6.93
CA ALA A 38 -2.79 -8.16 8.09
C ALA A 38 -2.26 -9.57 7.75
N ALA A 39 -2.94 -10.33 6.90
CA ALA A 39 -2.46 -11.62 6.41
C ALA A 39 -1.13 -11.48 5.65
N GLY A 40 -1.05 -10.53 4.70
CA GLY A 40 0.18 -10.20 4.00
C GLY A 40 1.30 -9.76 4.94
N ALA A 41 1.00 -8.83 5.85
CA ALA A 41 1.95 -8.29 6.80
C ALA A 41 2.53 -9.38 7.73
N ARG A 42 1.68 -10.24 8.29
CA ARG A 42 2.11 -11.36 9.15
C ARG A 42 2.95 -12.38 8.41
N ALA A 43 2.63 -12.68 7.15
CA ALA A 43 3.42 -13.60 6.33
C ALA A 43 4.85 -13.09 6.13
N ILE A 44 5.02 -11.81 5.79
CA ILE A 44 6.34 -11.19 5.62
C ILE A 44 7.06 -11.07 6.96
N ALA A 45 6.38 -10.67 8.04
CA ALA A 45 6.95 -10.61 9.38
C ALA A 45 7.46 -11.98 9.87
N ALA A 46 6.74 -13.06 9.58
CA ALA A 46 7.17 -14.41 9.93
C ALA A 46 8.45 -14.82 9.20
N LEU A 47 8.61 -14.44 7.93
CA LEU A 47 9.85 -14.66 7.18
C LEU A 47 11.01 -13.83 7.75
N LEU A 48 10.75 -12.59 8.16
CA LEU A 48 11.74 -11.75 8.83
C LEU A 48 12.22 -12.38 10.14
N GLN A 49 11.30 -12.83 11.00
CA GLN A 49 11.62 -13.47 12.29
C GLN A 49 12.45 -14.75 12.11
N ARG A 50 12.18 -15.51 11.05
CA ARG A 50 12.93 -16.73 10.70
C ARG A 50 14.23 -16.45 9.94
N GLN A 51 14.58 -15.18 9.72
CA GLN A 51 15.77 -14.76 8.96
C GLN A 51 15.78 -15.30 7.52
N GLN A 52 14.60 -15.40 6.91
CA GLN A 52 14.38 -15.94 5.56
C GLN A 52 14.20 -14.85 4.49
N LEU A 53 14.39 -13.57 4.86
CA LEU A 53 14.31 -12.45 3.92
C LEU A 53 15.72 -12.06 3.42
N PRO A 54 15.90 -11.84 2.10
CA PRO A 54 17.17 -11.39 1.54
C PRO A 54 17.37 -9.88 1.76
N LEU A 55 17.56 -9.46 3.02
CA LEU A 55 17.56 -8.05 3.42
C LEU A 55 18.69 -7.19 2.81
N ASN A 56 19.71 -7.82 2.23
CA ASN A 56 20.84 -7.14 1.57
C ASN A 56 20.69 -7.07 0.04
N ASP A 57 19.59 -7.59 -0.51
CA ASP A 57 19.31 -7.63 -1.94
C ASP A 57 17.86 -7.21 -2.18
N LEU A 58 17.66 -5.90 -2.38
CA LEU A 58 16.34 -5.29 -2.51
C LEU A 58 15.53 -5.79 -3.72
N PRO A 59 16.10 -5.94 -4.93
CA PRO A 59 15.41 -6.58 -6.05
C PRO A 59 14.81 -7.94 -5.68
N THR A 60 15.62 -8.83 -5.09
CA THR A 60 15.16 -10.17 -4.69
C THR A 60 14.17 -10.11 -3.54
N LEU A 61 14.35 -9.19 -2.58
CA LEU A 61 13.39 -8.96 -1.50
C LEU A 61 12.01 -8.55 -2.04
N PHE A 62 11.97 -7.63 -3.00
CA PHE A 62 10.74 -7.12 -3.58
C PHE A 62 10.03 -8.20 -4.41
N ALA A 63 10.76 -8.97 -5.21
CA ALA A 63 10.22 -10.11 -5.94
C ALA A 63 9.61 -11.16 -4.99
N LEU A 64 10.32 -11.49 -3.91
CA LEU A 64 9.83 -12.43 -2.89
C LEU A 64 8.57 -11.90 -2.20
N ILE A 65 8.54 -10.62 -1.81
CA ILE A 65 7.35 -10.01 -1.23
C ILE A 65 6.18 -10.14 -2.20
N GLY A 66 6.36 -9.76 -3.48
CA GLY A 66 5.32 -9.87 -4.50
C GLY A 66 4.74 -11.29 -4.62
N GLU A 67 5.62 -12.29 -4.75
CA GLU A 67 5.24 -13.71 -4.79
C GLU A 67 4.41 -14.12 -3.56
N ARG A 68 4.86 -13.73 -2.36
CA ARG A 68 4.18 -14.09 -1.13
C ARG A 68 2.81 -13.42 -1.01
N LEU A 69 2.70 -12.14 -1.34
CA LEU A 69 1.44 -11.40 -1.21
C LEU A 69 0.36 -11.99 -2.12
N THR A 70 0.69 -12.46 -3.33
CA THR A 70 -0.31 -13.08 -4.22
C THR A 70 -0.91 -14.37 -3.66
N VAL A 71 -0.18 -15.08 -2.79
CA VAL A 71 -0.62 -16.35 -2.19
C VAL A 71 -1.46 -16.12 -0.94
N VAL A 72 -1.08 -15.14 -0.10
CA VAL A 72 -1.66 -14.99 1.24
C VAL A 72 -2.73 -13.90 1.34
N MET A 73 -2.71 -12.91 0.43
CA MET A 73 -3.73 -11.86 0.39
C MET A 73 -4.87 -12.29 -0.54
N GLY A 74 -6.10 -12.12 -0.08
CA GLY A 74 -7.30 -12.37 -0.89
C GLY A 74 -7.59 -11.26 -1.90
N GLY A 75 -8.46 -11.58 -2.85
CA GLY A 75 -9.06 -10.61 -3.78
C GLY A 75 -8.06 -9.95 -4.76
N SER A 76 -8.48 -8.83 -5.33
CA SER A 76 -7.66 -8.04 -6.24
C SER A 76 -6.45 -7.42 -5.55
N SER A 77 -6.55 -7.12 -4.25
CA SER A 77 -5.47 -6.50 -3.46
C SER A 77 -4.18 -7.33 -3.48
N GLY A 78 -4.27 -8.66 -3.33
CA GLY A 78 -3.09 -9.53 -3.39
C GLY A 78 -2.38 -9.49 -4.75
N VAL A 79 -3.15 -9.53 -5.83
CA VAL A 79 -2.62 -9.46 -7.20
C VAL A 79 -2.00 -8.09 -7.48
N LEU A 80 -2.68 -7.00 -7.11
CA LEU A 80 -2.20 -5.64 -7.35
C LEU A 80 -0.93 -5.33 -6.56
N MET A 81 -0.85 -5.79 -5.30
CA MET A 81 0.38 -5.65 -4.49
C MET A 81 1.52 -6.53 -5.03
N SER A 82 1.20 -7.73 -5.54
CA SER A 82 2.20 -8.57 -6.21
C SER A 82 2.78 -7.89 -7.45
N ILE A 83 1.93 -7.32 -8.31
CA ILE A 83 2.33 -6.55 -9.48
C ILE A 83 3.22 -5.37 -9.07
N PHE A 84 2.79 -4.60 -8.08
CA PHE A 84 3.53 -3.44 -7.58
C PHE A 84 4.96 -3.81 -7.13
N PHE A 85 5.09 -4.78 -6.24
CA PHE A 85 6.40 -5.17 -5.71
C PHE A 85 7.27 -5.87 -6.75
N THR A 86 6.68 -6.71 -7.61
CA THR A 86 7.44 -7.38 -8.68
C THR A 86 8.03 -6.36 -9.66
N ALA A 87 7.24 -5.40 -10.11
CA ALA A 87 7.70 -4.37 -11.04
C ALA A 87 8.72 -3.42 -10.39
N ALA A 88 8.53 -3.06 -9.12
CA ALA A 88 9.50 -2.27 -8.37
C ALA A 88 10.83 -3.05 -8.20
N GLY A 89 10.79 -4.35 -7.90
CA GLY A 89 11.98 -5.20 -7.81
C GLY A 89 12.78 -5.26 -9.12
N GLN A 90 12.09 -5.44 -10.25
CA GLN A 90 12.71 -5.40 -11.58
C GLN A 90 13.34 -4.04 -11.88
N LYS A 91 12.70 -2.95 -11.43
CA LYS A 91 13.24 -1.60 -11.66
C LYS A 91 14.48 -1.34 -10.79
N LEU A 92 14.54 -1.86 -9.58
CA LEU A 92 15.74 -1.85 -8.73
C LEU A 92 16.88 -2.66 -9.35
N GLU A 93 16.58 -3.82 -9.97
CA GLU A 93 17.57 -4.64 -10.66
C GLU A 93 18.26 -3.89 -11.83
N GLN A 94 17.53 -2.96 -12.45
CA GLN A 94 18.05 -2.07 -13.49
C GLN A 94 18.88 -0.89 -12.94
N GLY A 95 19.10 -0.82 -11.63
CA GLY A 95 19.89 0.23 -10.97
C GLY A 95 19.13 1.52 -10.67
N ALA A 96 17.79 1.50 -10.72
CA ALA A 96 16.98 2.66 -10.34
C ALA A 96 17.03 2.93 -8.82
N SER A 97 16.77 4.17 -8.44
CA SER A 97 16.55 4.54 -7.03
C SER A 97 15.27 3.89 -6.47
N MET A 98 15.14 3.86 -5.15
CA MET A 98 13.94 3.36 -4.48
C MET A 98 12.67 4.11 -4.91
N ALA A 99 12.74 5.44 -5.00
CA ALA A 99 11.59 6.27 -5.41
C ALA A 99 11.16 5.97 -6.85
N GLU A 100 12.11 5.86 -7.79
CA GLU A 100 11.82 5.50 -9.18
C GLU A 100 11.24 4.09 -9.29
N ALA A 101 11.77 3.14 -8.53
CA ALA A 101 11.30 1.76 -8.52
C ALA A 101 9.86 1.64 -8.00
N LEU A 102 9.55 2.26 -6.86
CA LEU A 102 8.19 2.27 -6.31
C LEU A 102 7.21 2.97 -7.26
N ASN A 103 7.61 4.07 -7.93
CA ASN A 103 6.79 4.72 -8.94
C ASN A 103 6.56 3.82 -10.17
N ALA A 104 7.56 3.04 -10.60
CA ALA A 104 7.38 2.05 -11.66
C ALA A 104 6.40 0.94 -11.26
N GLY A 105 6.49 0.48 -10.01
CA GLY A 105 5.52 -0.44 -9.39
C GLY A 105 4.10 0.12 -9.40
N LEU A 106 3.94 1.39 -8.99
CA LEU A 106 2.65 2.09 -9.03
C LEU A 106 2.11 2.17 -10.46
N GLY A 107 2.95 2.50 -11.44
CA GLY A 107 2.56 2.55 -12.85
C GLY A 107 1.99 1.22 -13.34
N GLN A 108 2.61 0.10 -12.98
CA GLN A 108 2.09 -1.23 -13.33
C GLN A 108 0.80 -1.57 -12.56
N MET A 109 0.72 -1.23 -11.27
CA MET A 109 -0.51 -1.39 -10.48
C MET A 109 -1.69 -0.66 -11.13
N LYS A 110 -1.49 0.60 -11.54
CA LYS A 110 -2.50 1.40 -12.25
C LYS A 110 -2.87 0.79 -13.60
N PHE A 111 -1.88 0.39 -14.38
CA PHE A 111 -2.10 -0.18 -15.72
C PHE A 111 -2.97 -1.44 -15.67
N TYR A 112 -2.69 -2.37 -14.75
CA TYR A 112 -3.46 -3.61 -14.62
C TYR A 112 -4.73 -3.47 -13.79
N GLY A 113 -4.73 -2.59 -12.78
CA GLY A 113 -5.88 -2.36 -11.91
C GLY A 113 -6.93 -1.43 -12.50
N GLY A 114 -6.56 -0.59 -13.47
CA GLY A 114 -7.45 0.36 -14.16
C GLY A 114 -7.88 1.56 -13.32
N ALA A 115 -7.32 1.75 -12.12
CA ALA A 115 -7.64 2.84 -11.21
C ALA A 115 -6.61 3.98 -11.31
N ASP A 116 -7.07 5.20 -11.07
CA ASP A 116 -6.27 6.42 -10.96
C ASP A 116 -6.61 7.19 -9.67
N GLU A 117 -5.87 8.27 -9.43
CA GLU A 117 -6.19 9.22 -8.38
C GLU A 117 -7.59 9.82 -8.62
N GLY A 118 -8.42 9.78 -7.59
CA GLY A 118 -9.84 10.12 -7.61
C GLY A 118 -10.77 8.92 -7.56
N ASP A 119 -10.30 7.71 -7.85
CA ASP A 119 -11.15 6.51 -7.93
C ASP A 119 -11.49 5.88 -6.58
N ARG A 120 -10.99 6.44 -5.49
CA ARG A 120 -11.18 5.98 -4.10
C ARG A 120 -10.57 4.60 -3.89
N THR A 121 -9.25 4.54 -4.03
CA THR A 121 -8.43 3.36 -3.78
C THR A 121 -7.16 3.75 -3.03
N MET A 122 -6.32 2.77 -2.70
CA MET A 122 -5.00 3.03 -2.13
C MET A 122 -4.10 3.95 -3.00
N ILE A 123 -4.38 4.07 -4.31
CA ILE A 123 -3.64 4.96 -5.22
C ILE A 123 -3.79 6.42 -4.81
N ASP A 124 -4.94 6.82 -4.27
CA ASP A 124 -5.21 8.19 -3.83
C ASP A 124 -4.20 8.67 -2.78
N ALA A 125 -3.68 7.76 -1.95
CA ALA A 125 -2.63 8.05 -0.98
C ALA A 125 -1.23 7.68 -1.49
N LEU A 126 -1.10 6.57 -2.23
CA LEU A 126 0.19 6.05 -2.67
C LEU A 126 0.84 6.94 -3.73
N GLN A 127 0.08 7.39 -4.73
CA GLN A 127 0.57 8.25 -5.81
C GLN A 127 1.18 9.56 -5.29
N PRO A 128 0.48 10.38 -4.48
CA PRO A 128 1.05 11.64 -3.99
C PRO A 128 2.27 11.41 -3.07
N ALA A 129 2.30 10.34 -2.27
CA ALA A 129 3.46 10.04 -1.44
C ALA A 129 4.70 9.63 -2.26
N LEU A 130 4.51 8.81 -3.29
CA LEU A 130 5.62 8.42 -4.17
C LEU A 130 6.09 9.57 -5.05
N ALA A 131 5.21 10.50 -5.42
CA ALA A 131 5.60 11.74 -6.08
C ALA A 131 6.43 12.64 -5.16
N ALA A 132 6.05 12.75 -3.88
CA ALA A 132 6.83 13.48 -2.88
C ALA A 132 8.21 12.87 -2.66
N LEU A 133 8.33 11.53 -2.59
CA LEU A 133 9.63 10.85 -2.50
C LEU A 133 10.48 11.01 -3.77
N LEU A 134 9.86 11.15 -4.94
CA LEU A 134 10.61 11.40 -6.17
C LEU A 134 11.22 12.82 -6.18
N ALA A 135 10.51 13.80 -5.61
CA ALA A 135 10.99 15.17 -5.49
C ALA A 135 12.00 15.34 -4.33
N GLU A 136 11.74 14.69 -3.19
CA GLU A 136 12.51 14.79 -1.96
C GLU A 136 12.74 13.39 -1.34
N PRO A 137 13.73 12.62 -1.82
CA PRO A 137 13.92 11.20 -1.46
C PRO A 137 14.05 10.88 0.03
N ASP A 138 14.60 11.80 0.81
CA ASP A 138 14.82 11.61 2.25
C ASP A 138 13.72 12.24 3.12
N ASN A 139 12.73 12.93 2.52
CA ASN A 139 11.69 13.63 3.25
C ASN A 139 10.43 12.77 3.45
N LEU A 140 10.54 11.79 4.36
CA LEU A 140 9.42 10.91 4.72
C LEU A 140 8.22 11.69 5.29
N GLN A 141 8.46 12.86 5.91
CA GLN A 141 7.39 13.68 6.46
C GLN A 141 6.55 14.34 5.36
N ALA A 142 7.18 14.78 4.26
CA ALA A 142 6.47 15.24 3.08
C ALA A 142 5.68 14.11 2.41
N ALA A 143 6.27 12.91 2.30
CA ALA A 143 5.58 11.74 1.76
C ALA A 143 4.35 11.35 2.60
N PHE A 144 4.47 11.36 3.93
CA PHE A 144 3.33 11.16 4.83
C PHE A 144 2.25 12.22 4.66
N ALA A 145 2.61 13.51 4.68
CA ALA A 145 1.64 14.59 4.50
C ALA A 145 0.87 14.45 3.17
N ALA A 146 1.57 14.05 2.11
CA ALA A 146 1.00 13.82 0.79
C ALA A 146 0.04 12.59 0.78
N ALA A 147 0.43 11.47 1.39
CA ALA A 147 -0.46 10.30 1.54
C ALA A 147 -1.69 10.61 2.39
N GLN A 148 -1.53 11.33 3.50
CA GLN A 148 -2.63 11.69 4.39
C GLN A 148 -3.64 12.58 3.67
N ALA A 149 -3.17 13.61 2.95
CA ALA A 149 -4.03 14.46 2.14
C ALA A 149 -4.77 13.66 1.05
N GLY A 150 -4.11 12.67 0.47
CA GLY A 150 -4.71 11.71 -0.46
C GLY A 150 -5.83 10.88 0.15
N ALA A 151 -5.56 10.24 1.28
CA ALA A 151 -6.55 9.48 2.04
C ALA A 151 -7.75 10.35 2.47
N ASP A 152 -7.52 11.57 2.94
CA ASP A 152 -8.58 12.50 3.35
C ASP A 152 -9.50 12.90 2.19
N ARG A 153 -8.97 13.03 0.96
CA ARG A 153 -9.78 13.30 -0.24
C ARG A 153 -10.80 12.19 -0.50
N THR A 154 -10.49 10.94 -0.18
CA THR A 154 -11.41 9.81 -0.40
C THR A 154 -12.72 9.94 0.42
N CYS A 155 -12.69 10.65 1.56
CA CYS A 155 -13.88 10.95 2.36
C CYS A 155 -14.84 11.92 1.67
N GLN A 156 -14.33 12.77 0.77
CA GLN A 156 -15.08 13.82 0.10
C GLN A 156 -15.67 13.37 -1.24
N SER A 157 -15.15 12.27 -1.79
CA SER A 157 -15.58 11.74 -3.07
C SER A 157 -16.93 11.02 -2.97
N SER A 158 -17.88 11.47 -3.79
CA SER A 158 -19.23 10.90 -3.86
C SER A 158 -19.33 9.68 -4.79
N LYS A 159 -18.23 9.26 -5.42
CA LYS A 159 -18.17 8.14 -6.37
C LYS A 159 -16.84 7.42 -6.22
N ALA A 160 -16.86 6.09 -6.33
CA ALA A 160 -15.67 5.27 -6.50
C ALA A 160 -15.61 4.77 -7.96
N GLY A 161 -14.43 4.88 -8.58
CA GLY A 161 -14.21 4.46 -9.96
C GLY A 161 -13.76 3.00 -10.09
N ALA A 162 -13.31 2.40 -8.98
CA ALA A 162 -12.79 1.04 -8.95
C ALA A 162 -13.16 0.29 -7.65
N GLY A 163 -12.90 -1.02 -7.66
CA GLY A 163 -13.10 -1.89 -6.49
C GLY A 163 -14.56 -2.09 -6.11
N ARG A 164 -14.78 -2.71 -4.94
CA ARG A 164 -16.14 -3.01 -4.43
C ARG A 164 -16.95 -1.75 -4.11
N ALA A 165 -16.28 -0.67 -3.72
CA ALA A 165 -16.90 0.62 -3.45
C ALA A 165 -17.60 1.22 -4.67
N SER A 166 -17.19 0.86 -5.90
CA SER A 166 -17.83 1.32 -7.15
C SER A 166 -19.26 0.82 -7.32
N TYR A 167 -19.68 -0.20 -6.56
CA TYR A 167 -21.04 -0.74 -6.57
C TYR A 167 -22.00 0.00 -5.63
N LEU A 168 -21.50 0.92 -4.81
CA LEU A 168 -22.28 1.63 -3.81
C LEU A 168 -22.80 2.97 -4.33
N ASN A 169 -23.88 3.45 -3.72
CA ASN A 169 -24.43 4.77 -4.00
C ASN A 169 -23.60 5.87 -3.31
N SER A 170 -23.78 7.11 -3.77
CA SER A 170 -23.01 8.27 -3.27
C SER A 170 -23.16 8.53 -1.77
N GLU A 171 -24.33 8.24 -1.20
CA GLU A 171 -24.63 8.47 0.22
C GLU A 171 -23.83 7.55 1.14
N SER A 172 -23.61 6.30 0.73
CA SER A 172 -22.76 5.35 1.47
C SER A 172 -21.28 5.71 1.41
N LEU A 173 -20.84 6.45 0.40
CA LEU A 173 -19.42 6.78 0.21
C LEU A 173 -19.00 8.05 0.95
N LEU A 174 -19.84 9.08 0.96
CA LEU A 174 -19.53 10.37 1.57
C LEU A 174 -19.25 10.25 3.07
N GLY A 175 -18.16 10.85 3.51
CA GLY A 175 -17.71 10.83 4.91
C GLY A 175 -16.98 9.56 5.35
N ASN A 176 -16.87 8.56 4.46
CA ASN A 176 -16.13 7.33 4.74
C ASN A 176 -14.79 7.32 4.00
N MET A 177 -13.69 7.11 4.72
CA MET A 177 -12.36 6.99 4.12
C MET A 177 -12.21 5.64 3.42
N ASP A 178 -11.52 5.63 2.28
CA ASP A 178 -11.10 4.37 1.64
C ASP A 178 -10.12 3.63 2.56
N PRO A 179 -10.38 2.35 2.92
CA PRO A 179 -9.51 1.59 3.81
C PRO A 179 -8.10 1.38 3.21
N GLY A 180 -7.98 1.22 1.90
CA GLY A 180 -6.67 1.09 1.24
C GLY A 180 -5.83 2.36 1.34
N ALA A 181 -6.43 3.51 1.08
CA ALA A 181 -5.78 4.82 1.19
C ALA A 181 -5.37 5.10 2.65
N HIS A 182 -6.24 4.77 3.61
CA HIS A 182 -5.91 4.89 5.03
C HIS A 182 -4.71 4.02 5.42
N ALA A 183 -4.67 2.75 4.98
CA ALA A 183 -3.57 1.86 5.25
C ALA A 183 -2.23 2.42 4.74
N VAL A 184 -2.21 2.98 3.53
CA VAL A 184 -1.02 3.62 2.95
C VAL A 184 -0.59 4.84 3.77
N ALA A 185 -1.51 5.74 4.11
CA ALA A 185 -1.19 6.92 4.91
C ALA A 185 -0.57 6.55 6.27
N MET A 186 -1.12 5.54 6.93
CA MET A 186 -0.60 5.08 8.22
C MET A 186 0.78 4.40 8.10
N VAL A 187 1.06 3.71 7.01
CA VAL A 187 2.41 3.19 6.73
C VAL A 187 3.41 4.33 6.59
N PHE A 188 3.11 5.35 5.78
CA PHE A 188 4.00 6.49 5.64
C PHE A 188 4.17 7.27 6.94
N LYS A 189 3.10 7.43 7.74
CA LYS A 189 3.17 8.02 9.08
C LYS A 189 4.19 7.28 9.95
N ALA A 190 4.04 5.95 10.04
CA ALA A 190 4.90 5.11 10.86
C ALA A 190 6.37 5.11 10.41
N LEU A 191 6.63 5.29 9.11
CA LEU A 191 7.98 5.45 8.56
C LEU A 191 8.58 6.82 8.89
N ALA A 192 7.76 7.87 8.89
CA ALA A 192 8.22 9.24 9.09
C ALA A 192 8.41 9.62 10.56
N GLU A 193 7.73 8.93 11.48
CA GLU A 193 7.91 9.03 12.94
C GLU A 193 9.10 8.20 13.47
N ARG A 194 9.91 7.63 12.58
CA ARG A 194 11.02 6.75 12.92
C ARG A 194 12.32 7.50 13.24
#